data_AF-V6HZD1-F1
#
_entry.id   AF-V6HZD1-F1
#
_cell.length_a   1.000
_cell.length_b   1.000
_cell.length_c   1.000
_cell.angle_alpha   90.00
_cell.angle_beta   90.00
_cell.angle_gamma   90.00
#
_symmetry.space_group_name_H-M   'P 1'
#
loop_
_entity.id
_entity.type
_entity.pdbx_description
1 polymer ?
#
loop_
_entity_poly.entity_id
_entity_poly.type
_entity_poly.pdbx_seq_one_letter_code
_entity_poly.pdbx_strand_id
1 'polypeptide(L)'
;MWNFKKTALYVFILLPFLSCAKKESFRKLERPGKDKGILYVIRPIQPTLAAWSYDFRLEKYKGHFKTKGENQFISRFRLSNGEYFTQELEEGFYLLSIPSKTGVEKILRIEKGKRIFFRFVIFNEKEISIPDFFIKDITETEALDDLLESEHLKKSFRE
;
A
#
# COMPACT_ATOMS: atom_id res chain seq x y z
N MET A 1 45.84 25.50 -12.20
CA MET A 1 44.87 24.68 -12.97
C MET A 1 43.95 23.97 -11.99
N TRP A 2 42.77 24.54 -11.75
CA TRP A 2 41.78 24.03 -10.80
C TRP A 2 41.15 22.76 -11.41
N ASN A 3 41.27 21.63 -10.71
CA ASN A 3 40.87 20.30 -11.20
C ASN A 3 39.35 20.18 -11.41
N PHE A 4 38.85 20.67 -12.54
CA PHE A 4 37.44 20.63 -12.97
C PHE A 4 36.87 19.20 -13.06
N LYS A 5 37.74 18.18 -13.13
CA LYS A 5 37.35 16.77 -13.18
C LYS A 5 36.91 16.21 -11.81
N LYS A 6 37.33 16.80 -10.69
CA LYS A 6 36.95 16.32 -9.34
C LYS A 6 35.63 16.90 -8.84
N THR A 7 35.24 18.09 -9.33
CA THR A 7 33.96 18.74 -8.97
C THR A 7 32.77 18.10 -9.67
N ALA A 8 32.93 17.64 -10.91
CA ALA A 8 31.86 16.96 -11.66
C ALA A 8 31.44 15.62 -11.03
N LEU A 9 32.38 14.89 -10.42
CA LEU A 9 32.11 13.61 -9.75
C LEU A 9 31.31 13.79 -8.44
N TYR A 10 31.48 14.92 -7.75
CA TYR A 10 30.79 15.20 -6.49
C TYR A 10 29.32 15.58 -6.70
N VAL A 11 28.99 16.22 -7.83
CA VAL A 11 27.61 16.64 -8.15
C VAL A 11 26.73 15.44 -8.49
N PHE A 12 27.28 14.35 -9.03
CA PHE A 12 26.51 13.16 -9.41
C PHE A 12 26.11 12.28 -8.21
N ILE A 13 26.84 12.38 -7.08
CA ILE A 13 26.60 11.56 -5.87
C ILE A 13 25.45 12.12 -5.01
N LEU A 14 25.08 13.39 -5.18
CA LEU A 14 24.05 14.05 -4.36
C LEU A 14 22.65 14.08 -4.99
N LEU A 15 22.46 13.48 -6.18
CA LEU A 15 21.25 13.67 -6.98
C LEU A 15 20.10 12.63 -6.87
N PRO A 16 20.11 11.54 -6.07
CA PRO A 16 18.97 10.63 -6.06
C PRO A 16 18.02 10.88 -4.86
N PHE A 17 17.53 12.10 -4.61
CA PHE A 17 16.58 12.31 -3.49
C PHE A 17 15.45 13.31 -3.73
N LEU A 18 14.97 13.50 -4.97
CA LEU A 18 13.85 14.43 -5.23
C LEU A 18 12.62 13.83 -5.93
N SER A 19 12.44 12.51 -5.90
CA SER A 19 11.09 11.95 -6.08
C SER A 19 10.33 12.00 -4.76
N CYS A 20 10.02 13.22 -4.31
CA CYS A 20 9.01 13.43 -3.28
C CYS A 20 7.64 13.19 -3.93
N ALA A 21 7.21 11.92 -3.97
CA ALA A 21 5.84 11.58 -4.31
C ALA A 21 4.94 12.25 -3.27
N LYS A 22 4.31 13.36 -3.65
CA LYS A 22 3.42 14.13 -2.78
C LYS A 22 2.23 13.24 -2.44
N LYS A 23 2.22 12.72 -1.21
CA LYS A 23 1.11 11.93 -0.67
C LYS A 23 -0.13 12.81 -0.60
N GLU A 24 -1.14 12.49 -1.41
CA GLU A 24 -2.42 13.17 -1.36
C GLU A 24 -3.22 12.77 -0.12
N SER A 25 -3.95 13.72 0.43
CA SER A 25 -4.87 13.50 1.55
C SER A 25 -6.13 12.80 1.05
N PHE A 26 -6.66 11.87 1.86
CA PHE A 26 -7.96 11.30 1.58
C PHE A 26 -9.05 12.39 1.61
N ARG A 27 -9.89 12.42 0.58
CA ARG A 27 -11.02 13.36 0.48
C ARG A 27 -12.36 12.67 0.32
N LYS A 28 -12.39 11.60 -0.48
CA LYS A 28 -13.59 10.82 -0.79
C LYS A 28 -13.19 9.48 -1.37
N LEU A 29 -14.09 8.51 -1.30
CA LEU A 29 -13.98 7.28 -2.06
C LEU A 29 -14.16 7.57 -3.55
N GLU A 30 -13.28 6.99 -4.35
CA GLU A 30 -13.36 7.04 -5.80
C GLU A 30 -14.43 6.07 -6.29
N ARG A 31 -15.07 6.44 -7.40
CA ARG A 31 -16.04 5.57 -8.06
C ARG A 31 -15.29 4.75 -9.10
N PRO A 32 -15.48 3.42 -9.13
CA PRO A 32 -14.86 2.60 -10.16
C PRO A 32 -15.36 2.99 -11.55
N GLY A 33 -14.46 2.99 -12.53
CA GLY A 33 -14.78 3.12 -13.93
C GLY A 33 -15.75 2.03 -14.42
N LYS A 34 -16.38 2.27 -15.58
CA LYS A 34 -17.53 1.52 -16.10
C LYS A 34 -17.33 0.00 -16.20
N ASP A 35 -16.08 -0.46 -16.38
CA ASP A 35 -15.71 -1.87 -16.56
C ASP A 35 -14.63 -2.36 -15.57
N LYS A 36 -14.45 -1.65 -14.46
CA LYS A 36 -13.42 -1.95 -13.47
C LYS A 36 -14.02 -2.07 -12.07
N GLY A 37 -13.29 -2.72 -11.18
CA GLY A 37 -13.46 -2.54 -9.75
C GLY A 37 -12.36 -1.64 -9.19
N ILE A 38 -12.45 -1.30 -7.91
CA ILE A 38 -11.42 -0.51 -7.23
C ILE A 38 -10.99 -1.19 -5.94
N LEU A 39 -9.68 -1.28 -5.76
CA LEU A 39 -9.04 -1.85 -4.59
C LEU A 39 -8.55 -0.73 -3.68
N TYR A 40 -8.90 -0.82 -2.41
CA TYR A 40 -8.30 -0.04 -1.33
C TYR A 40 -7.49 -0.94 -0.40
N VAL A 41 -6.24 -0.55 -0.12
CA VAL A 41 -5.41 -1.18 0.91
C VAL A 41 -5.01 -0.12 1.91
N ILE A 42 -5.45 -0.27 3.15
CA ILE A 42 -5.37 0.74 4.20
C ILE A 42 -4.46 0.22 5.31
N ARG A 43 -3.49 1.04 5.69
CA ARG A 43 -2.74 0.88 6.93
C ARG A 43 -3.22 1.96 7.92
N PRO A 44 -4.04 1.60 8.91
CA PRO A 44 -4.55 2.57 9.88
C PRO A 44 -3.39 3.11 10.73
N ILE A 45 -3.64 4.23 11.42
CA ILE A 45 -2.67 4.78 12.36
C ILE A 45 -2.54 3.85 13.57
N GLN A 46 -1.33 3.37 13.82
CA GLN A 46 -0.97 2.66 15.03
C GLN A 46 0.23 3.38 15.69
N PRO A 47 0.04 4.09 16.82
CA PRO A 47 1.10 4.90 17.43
C PRO A 47 2.36 4.11 17.76
N THR A 48 2.19 2.89 18.27
CA THR A 48 3.29 2.00 18.68
C THR A 48 4.15 1.50 17.52
N LEU A 49 3.66 1.58 16.28
CA LEU A 49 4.33 1.03 15.08
C LEU A 49 4.51 2.08 13.98
N ALA A 50 4.45 3.36 14.33
CA ALA A 50 4.42 4.47 13.38
C ALA A 50 5.67 4.57 12.50
N ALA A 51 6.84 4.16 12.99
CA ALA A 51 8.13 4.30 12.30
C ALA A 51 8.30 3.37 11.09
N TRP A 52 7.55 2.26 11.04
CA TRP A 52 7.74 1.24 10.00
C TRP A 52 6.97 1.60 8.74
N SER A 53 7.38 1.06 7.60
CA SER A 53 6.65 1.14 6.32
C SER A 53 6.83 -0.16 5.57
N TYR A 54 5.80 -0.59 4.86
CA TYR A 54 5.76 -1.92 4.24
C TYR A 54 5.53 -1.81 2.74
N ASP A 55 6.31 -2.55 1.97
CA ASP A 55 6.11 -2.69 0.53
C ASP A 55 5.09 -3.80 0.27
N PHE A 56 4.13 -3.49 -0.59
CA PHE A 56 3.13 -4.40 -1.10
C PHE A 56 3.40 -4.68 -2.57
N ARG A 57 3.01 -5.88 -3.00
CA ARG A 57 3.00 -6.27 -4.40
C ARG A 57 1.60 -6.75 -4.76
N LEU A 58 1.10 -6.25 -5.88
CA LEU A 58 -0.15 -6.69 -6.47
C LEU A 58 0.14 -7.36 -7.82
N GLU A 59 -0.41 -8.56 -7.98
CA GLU A 59 -0.28 -9.36 -9.20
C GLU A 59 -1.65 -9.89 -9.62
N LYS A 60 -1.91 -10.00 -10.93
CA LYS A 60 -3.13 -10.58 -11.50
C LYS A 60 -2.85 -12.02 -11.93
N TYR A 61 -3.73 -12.95 -11.58
CA TYR A 61 -3.67 -14.31 -12.12
C TYR A 61 -4.11 -14.29 -13.59
N LYS A 62 -3.30 -14.86 -14.50
CA LYS A 62 -3.69 -15.03 -15.91
C LYS A 62 -4.63 -16.22 -16.14
N GLY A 63 -4.76 -17.12 -15.17
CA GLY A 63 -5.56 -18.35 -15.25
C GLY A 63 -5.95 -18.89 -13.88
N HIS A 64 -6.02 -20.21 -13.74
CA HIS A 64 -6.44 -20.87 -12.50
C HIS A 64 -5.41 -20.68 -11.38
N PHE A 65 -5.86 -20.39 -10.15
CA PHE A 65 -4.99 -20.18 -8.97
C PHE A 65 -4.01 -21.32 -8.65
N LYS A 66 -4.34 -22.53 -9.09
CA LYS A 66 -3.54 -23.75 -8.82
C LYS A 66 -2.37 -23.89 -9.78
N THR A 67 -2.36 -23.15 -10.89
CA THR A 67 -1.30 -23.22 -11.89
C THR A 67 -0.20 -22.23 -11.50
N LYS A 68 0.83 -22.73 -10.82
CA LYS A 68 2.03 -21.95 -10.47
C LYS A 68 2.65 -21.38 -11.76
N GLY A 69 2.86 -20.07 -11.81
CA GLY A 69 3.82 -19.45 -12.74
C GLY A 69 3.30 -18.34 -13.66
N GLU A 70 2.00 -18.04 -13.69
CA GLU A 70 1.45 -17.03 -14.61
C GLU A 70 0.75 -15.86 -13.90
N ASN A 71 1.46 -15.24 -12.97
CA ASN A 71 1.03 -13.97 -12.40
C ASN A 71 1.57 -12.81 -13.25
N GLN A 72 0.69 -11.90 -13.66
CA GLN A 72 1.06 -10.64 -14.26
C GLN A 72 1.30 -9.61 -13.14
N PHE A 73 2.48 -9.00 -13.11
CA PHE A 73 2.73 -7.87 -12.22
C PHE A 73 1.80 -6.69 -12.55
N ILE A 74 1.16 -6.12 -11.53
CA ILE A 74 0.24 -4.99 -11.68
C ILE A 74 0.81 -3.74 -11.04
N SER A 75 1.21 -3.83 -9.78
CA SER A 75 1.78 -2.68 -9.07
C SER A 75 2.62 -3.09 -7.87
N ARG A 76 3.48 -2.17 -7.45
CA ARG A 76 4.20 -2.20 -6.18
C ARG A 76 4.03 -0.84 -5.53
N PHE A 77 3.66 -0.82 -4.25
CA PHE A 77 3.41 0.40 -3.50
C PHE A 77 3.89 0.23 -2.06
N ARG A 78 4.15 1.34 -1.37
CA ARG A 78 4.64 1.37 0.00
C ARG A 78 3.67 2.13 0.88
N LEU A 79 3.25 1.52 2.01
CA LEU A 79 2.38 2.17 2.98
C LEU A 79 3.13 2.50 4.27
N SER A 80 3.22 3.78 4.58
CA SER A 80 3.59 4.28 5.91
C SER A 80 2.36 4.30 6.84
N ASN A 81 2.55 4.70 8.09
CA ASN A 81 1.49 4.68 9.10
C ASN A 81 0.37 5.66 8.73
N GLY A 82 -0.89 5.24 8.81
CA GLY A 82 -2.04 6.07 8.43
C GLY A 82 -2.16 6.34 6.93
N GLU A 83 -1.67 5.43 6.09
CA GLU A 83 -1.71 5.59 4.64
C GLU A 83 -2.56 4.54 3.98
N TYR A 84 -3.01 4.86 2.78
CA TYR A 84 -3.75 3.96 1.95
C TYR A 84 -3.23 3.99 0.52
N PHE A 85 -3.50 2.91 -0.18
CA PHE A 85 -3.30 2.75 -1.60
C PHE A 85 -4.66 2.51 -2.25
N THR A 86 -4.86 3.08 -3.43
CA THR A 86 -6.03 2.87 -4.26
C THR A 86 -5.62 2.57 -5.69
N GLN A 87 -6.29 1.62 -6.34
CA GLN A 87 -6.07 1.32 -7.75
C GLN A 87 -7.33 0.74 -8.40
N GLU A 88 -7.69 1.27 -9.56
CA GLU A 88 -8.68 0.62 -10.43
C GLU A 88 -8.09 -0.61 -11.09
N LEU A 89 -8.86 -1.70 -11.07
CA LEU A 89 -8.43 -3.00 -11.57
C LEU A 89 -9.50 -3.58 -12.49
N GLU A 90 -9.07 -4.30 -13.50
CA GLU A 90 -9.96 -5.11 -14.32
C GLU A 90 -10.59 -6.24 -13.48
N GLU A 91 -11.72 -6.76 -13.92
CA GLU A 91 -12.30 -7.96 -13.32
C GLU A 91 -11.32 -9.14 -13.39
N GLY A 92 -11.28 -9.92 -12.30
CA GLY A 92 -10.44 -11.11 -12.22
C GLY A 92 -9.94 -11.37 -10.81
N PHE A 93 -8.94 -12.23 -10.73
CA PHE A 93 -8.33 -12.63 -9.47
C PHE A 93 -6.93 -12.06 -9.33
N TYR A 94 -6.62 -11.63 -8.11
CA TYR A 94 -5.38 -10.95 -7.79
C TYR A 94 -4.75 -11.54 -6.52
N LEU A 95 -3.42 -11.46 -6.46
CA LEU A 95 -2.61 -11.76 -5.29
C LEU A 95 -2.05 -10.45 -4.76
N LEU A 96 -2.40 -10.11 -3.51
CA LEU A 96 -1.79 -9.05 -2.74
C LEU A 96 -0.83 -9.68 -1.72
N SER A 97 0.44 -9.30 -1.78
CA SER A 97 1.47 -9.86 -0.91
C SER A 97 2.40 -8.79 -0.33
N ILE A 98 3.11 -9.15 0.74
CA ILE A 98 4.11 -8.31 1.38
C ILE A 98 5.47 -8.99 1.19
N PRO A 99 6.32 -8.58 0.22
CA PRO A 99 7.53 -9.31 -0.10
C PRO A 99 8.53 -9.47 1.05
N SER A 100 8.47 -8.59 2.05
CA SER A 100 9.30 -8.66 3.26
C SER A 100 8.79 -9.64 4.33
N LYS A 101 7.60 -10.23 4.13
CA LYS A 101 6.92 -11.11 5.10
C LYS A 101 6.35 -12.34 4.39
N THR A 102 7.02 -13.47 4.55
CA THR A 102 6.57 -14.76 4.01
C THR A 102 5.27 -15.21 4.69
N GLY A 103 4.32 -15.72 3.91
CA GLY A 103 3.03 -16.20 4.43
C GLY A 103 1.95 -15.12 4.59
N VAL A 104 2.29 -13.85 4.37
CA VAL A 104 1.32 -12.74 4.41
C VAL A 104 0.85 -12.41 3.00
N GLU A 105 -0.15 -13.15 2.58
CA GLU A 105 -0.72 -13.07 1.24
C GLU A 105 -2.25 -13.08 1.30
N LYS A 106 -2.87 -12.36 0.36
CA LYS A 106 -4.32 -12.32 0.21
C LYS A 106 -4.69 -12.48 -1.25
N ILE A 107 -5.45 -13.53 -1.53
CA ILE A 107 -6.10 -13.70 -2.83
C ILE A 107 -7.45 -12.96 -2.77
N LEU A 108 -7.73 -12.16 -3.79
CA LEU A 108 -8.95 -11.35 -3.88
C LEU A 108 -9.55 -11.42 -5.29
N ARG A 109 -10.87 -11.25 -5.35
CA ARG A 109 -11.61 -11.12 -6.60
C ARG A 109 -12.01 -9.66 -6.80
N ILE A 110 -11.66 -9.11 -7.94
CA ILE A 110 -12.16 -7.81 -8.41
C ILE A 110 -13.39 -8.06 -9.27
N GLU A 111 -14.46 -7.31 -9.00
CA GLU A 111 -15.70 -7.34 -9.77
C GLU A 111 -16.02 -5.93 -10.27
N LYS A 112 -16.65 -5.84 -11.44
CA LYS A 112 -17.01 -4.57 -12.07
C LYS A 112 -17.97 -3.76 -11.19
N GLY A 113 -17.71 -2.46 -11.06
CA GLY A 113 -18.53 -1.54 -10.30
C GLY A 113 -18.42 -1.69 -8.78
N LYS A 114 -17.63 -2.65 -8.27
CA LYS A 114 -17.45 -2.86 -6.83
C LYS A 114 -16.19 -2.21 -6.30
N ARG A 115 -16.26 -1.79 -5.04
CA ARG A 115 -15.11 -1.38 -4.23
C ARG A 115 -14.83 -2.50 -3.24
N ILE A 116 -13.56 -2.80 -3.06
CA ILE A 116 -13.13 -3.74 -2.03
C ILE A 116 -12.06 -3.08 -1.16
N PHE A 117 -12.09 -3.41 0.11
CA PHE A 117 -11.28 -2.75 1.13
C PHE A 117 -10.53 -3.79 1.94
N PHE A 118 -9.23 -3.57 2.09
CA PHE A 118 -8.39 -4.35 2.96
C PHE A 118 -7.72 -3.47 3.99
N ARG A 119 -7.71 -3.95 5.24
CA ARG A 119 -6.88 -3.42 6.31
C ARG A 119 -5.63 -4.27 6.45
N PHE A 120 -4.47 -3.64 6.42
CA PHE A 120 -3.24 -4.26 6.86
C PHE A 120 -3.14 -4.13 8.39
N VAL A 121 -3.26 -5.26 9.08
CA VAL A 121 -3.22 -5.32 10.54
C VAL A 121 -1.87 -5.88 10.97
N ILE A 122 -1.25 -5.15 11.90
CA ILE A 122 -0.09 -5.61 12.64
C ILE A 122 -0.55 -5.88 14.05
N PHE A 123 -0.38 -7.11 14.51
CA PHE A 123 -0.78 -7.53 15.84
C PHE A 123 0.45 -7.98 16.61
N ASN A 124 0.59 -7.54 17.86
CA ASN A 124 1.63 -8.02 18.75
C ASN A 124 0.96 -8.48 20.04
N GLU A 125 0.83 -9.80 20.24
CA GLU A 125 0.14 -10.35 21.41
C GLU A 125 0.88 -10.10 22.73
N LYS A 126 2.21 -9.93 22.70
CA LYS A 126 3.05 -9.82 23.90
C LYS A 126 4.22 -8.85 23.67
N GLU A 127 4.68 -8.20 24.74
CA GLU A 127 5.80 -7.22 24.70
C GLU A 127 7.12 -7.78 24.11
N ILE A 128 7.26 -9.11 24.02
CA ILE A 128 8.48 -9.81 23.55
C ILE A 128 8.19 -10.71 22.30
N SER A 129 6.95 -10.75 21.79
CA SER A 129 6.65 -11.58 20.61
C SER A 129 7.01 -10.91 19.29
N ILE A 130 7.29 -11.74 18.27
CA ILE A 130 7.40 -11.30 16.89
C ILE A 130 6.00 -10.80 16.46
N PRO A 131 5.89 -9.60 15.86
CA PRO A 131 4.61 -9.12 15.38
C PRO A 131 4.04 -10.05 14.30
N ASP A 132 2.76 -10.35 14.40
CA ASP A 132 1.99 -11.06 13.40
C ASP A 132 1.33 -10.06 12.44
N PHE A 133 1.14 -10.50 11.19
CA PHE A 133 0.75 -9.64 10.08
C PHE A 133 -0.35 -10.33 9.28
N PHE A 134 -1.45 -9.63 9.05
CA PHE A 134 -2.50 -10.14 8.17
C PHE A 134 -3.21 -9.04 7.41
N ILE A 135 -3.82 -9.44 6.29
CA ILE A 135 -4.61 -8.59 5.42
C ILE A 135 -6.08 -8.97 5.64
N LYS A 136 -6.82 -8.10 6.30
CA LYS A 136 -8.22 -8.31 6.70
C LYS A 136 -9.17 -7.65 5.70
N ASP A 137 -10.20 -8.38 5.25
CA ASP A 137 -11.35 -7.76 4.58
C ASP A 137 -12.10 -6.84 5.55
N ILE A 138 -12.45 -5.65 5.10
CA ILE A 138 -13.25 -4.71 5.89
C ILE A 138 -14.41 -4.16 5.07
N THR A 139 -15.42 -3.67 5.76
CA THR A 139 -16.58 -2.99 5.17
C THR A 139 -16.22 -1.58 4.70
N GLU A 140 -17.06 -0.99 3.83
CA GLU A 140 -16.90 0.41 3.42
C GLU A 140 -16.95 1.37 4.61
N THR A 141 -17.80 1.08 5.60
CA THR A 141 -17.90 1.87 6.84
C THR A 141 -16.59 1.83 7.63
N GLU A 142 -16.07 0.63 7.91
CA GLU A 142 -14.79 0.47 8.62
C GLU A 142 -13.62 1.12 7.86
N ALA A 143 -13.63 1.05 6.53
CA ALA A 143 -12.62 1.70 5.70
C ALA A 143 -12.70 3.22 5.79
N LEU A 144 -13.91 3.80 5.76
CA LEU A 144 -14.12 5.23 5.92
C LEU A 144 -13.66 5.71 7.29
N ASP A 145 -13.96 4.97 8.35
CA ASP A 145 -13.51 5.29 9.71
C ASP A 145 -11.98 5.37 9.77
N ASP A 146 -11.28 4.35 9.28
CA ASP A 146 -9.81 4.33 9.24
C ASP A 146 -9.21 5.49 8.44
N LEU A 147 -9.79 5.77 7.26
CA LEU A 147 -9.30 6.80 6.33
C LEU A 147 -9.52 8.20 6.90
N LEU A 148 -10.68 8.46 7.50
CA LEU A 148 -11.00 9.75 8.12
C LEU A 148 -10.17 9.98 9.39
N GLU A 149 -10.06 8.99 10.27
CA GLU A 149 -9.22 9.09 11.48
C GLU A 149 -7.77 9.41 11.09
N SER A 150 -7.25 8.73 10.06
CA SER A 150 -5.90 8.98 9.56
C SER A 150 -5.71 10.42 9.06
N GLU A 151 -6.70 11.00 8.41
CA GLU A 151 -6.67 12.40 7.98
C GLU A 151 -6.80 13.40 9.12
N HIS A 152 -7.66 13.12 10.10
CA HIS A 152 -7.83 13.97 11.28
C HIS A 152 -6.51 14.10 12.07
N LEU A 153 -5.85 12.97 12.35
CA LEU A 153 -4.59 12.96 13.06
C LEU A 153 -3.46 13.62 12.25
N LYS A 154 -3.39 13.39 10.93
CA LYS A 154 -2.40 14.09 10.08
C LYS A 154 -2.55 15.61 10.11
N LYS A 155 -3.78 16.13 10.25
CA LYS A 155 -4.02 17.56 10.40
C LYS A 155 -3.57 18.07 11.77
N SER A 156 -3.87 17.35 12.86
CA SER A 156 -3.47 17.78 14.21
C SER A 156 -1.95 17.84 14.41
N PHE A 157 -1.16 17.04 13.68
CA PHE A 157 0.31 17.10 13.74
C PHE A 157 0.93 18.20 12.84
N ARG A 158 0.13 18.93 12.06
CA ARG A 158 0.60 20.02 11.17
C ARG A 158 0.31 21.42 11.71
N GLU A 159 -0.52 21.52 12.74
CA GLU A 159 -0.77 22.74 13.52
C GLU A 159 0.26 22.88 14.65
#